data_AF-A0A8T4YVV7-F1
#
_entry.id   AF-A0A8T4YVV7-F1
#
_cell.length_a   1.000
_cell.length_b   1.000
_cell.length_c   1.000
_cell.angle_alpha   90.00
_cell.angle_beta   90.00
_cell.angle_gamma   90.00
#
_symmetry.space_group_name_H-M   'P 1'
#
loop_
_entity.id
_entity.type
_entity.pdbx_description
1 polymer ?
#
loop_
_entity_poly.entity_id
_entity_poly.type
_entity_poly.pdbx_seq_one_letter_code
_entity_poly.pdbx_strand_id
1 'polypeptide(L)'
;MSDLEFVERILLECYRPEASVGRPHRSLLSMFKAELTKRLGGVELYRELYRLLQIDEVLRGLCEIKHWEKPYGRSTLAEFRQRVGPERFERIMAAFTCFAAAAELAFCNYILE
;
A
#
# COMPACT_ATOMS: atom_id res chain seq x y z
N MET A 1 3.69 14.53 13.83
CA MET A 1 3.52 14.07 12.45
C MET A 1 3.71 12.57 12.49
N SER A 2 2.65 11.81 12.24
CA SER A 2 2.73 10.34 12.27
C SER A 2 3.45 9.80 11.02
N ASP A 3 3.96 8.57 11.09
CA ASP A 3 4.62 7.94 9.93
C ASP A 3 3.68 7.87 8.71
N LEU A 4 2.39 7.67 8.96
CA LEU A 4 1.36 7.62 7.92
C LEU A 4 1.10 8.99 7.27
N GLU A 5 1.13 10.09 8.04
CA GLU A 5 1.04 11.45 7.49
C GLU A 5 2.27 11.80 6.62
N PHE A 6 3.45 11.34 7.02
CA PHE A 6 4.66 11.50 6.22
C PHE A 6 4.57 10.74 4.90
N VAL A 7 4.14 9.47 4.94
CA VAL A 7 3.89 8.65 3.74
C VAL A 7 2.87 9.33 2.84
N GLU A 8 1.72 9.75 3.39
CA GLU A 8 0.66 10.38 2.62
C GLU A 8 1.15 11.64 1.90
N ARG A 9 1.95 12.47 2.58
CA ARG A 9 2.53 13.67 1.97
C ARG A 9 3.39 13.34 0.75
N ILE A 10 4.29 12.37 0.86
CA ILE A 10 5.15 11.95 -0.28
C ILE A 10 4.30 11.37 -1.41
N LEU A 11 3.30 10.55 -1.08
CA LEU A 11 2.40 9.98 -2.09
C LEU A 11 1.60 11.08 -2.82
N LEU A 12 1.12 12.08 -2.09
CA LEU A 12 0.43 13.23 -2.67
C LEU A 12 1.34 14.05 -3.58
N GLU A 13 2.60 14.28 -3.21
CA GLU A 13 3.58 14.94 -4.08
C GLU A 13 3.78 14.19 -5.41
N CYS A 14 3.79 12.85 -5.38
CA CYS A 14 3.90 12.02 -6.60
C CYS A 14 2.66 12.12 -7.50
N TYR A 15 1.49 12.39 -6.93
CA TYR A 15 0.21 12.46 -7.65
C TYR A 15 -0.26 13.88 -7.95
N ARG A 16 0.42 14.91 -7.42
CA ARG A 16 0.17 16.35 -7.63
C ARG A 16 1.15 17.06 -8.60
N PRO A 17 1.49 16.56 -9.80
CA PRO A 17 1.90 17.51 -10.84
C PRO A 17 0.70 18.38 -11.22
N GLU A 18 0.91 19.69 -11.45
CA GLU A 18 -0.07 20.67 -11.98
C GLU A 18 -0.84 20.23 -13.26
N ALA A 19 -0.56 19.04 -13.81
CA ALA A 19 -1.17 18.48 -15.01
C ALA A 19 -1.75 17.06 -14.84
N SER A 20 -1.83 16.48 -13.64
CA SER A 20 -2.37 15.11 -13.48
C SER A 20 -3.90 15.09 -13.61
N VAL A 21 -4.35 14.69 -14.80
CA VAL A 21 -5.75 14.38 -15.08
C VAL A 21 -6.18 13.20 -14.21
N GLY A 22 -7.01 13.46 -13.21
CA GLY A 22 -7.73 12.45 -12.43
C GLY A 22 -7.23 12.29 -11.00
N ARG A 23 -8.11 12.65 -10.04
CA ARG A 23 -7.99 12.25 -8.64
C ARG A 23 -7.84 10.73 -8.59
N PRO A 24 -6.91 10.17 -7.79
CA PRO A 24 -6.82 8.73 -7.65
C PRO A 24 -8.18 8.19 -7.17
N HIS A 25 -8.70 7.19 -7.88
CA HIS A 25 -10.03 6.60 -7.62
C HIS A 25 -10.10 5.92 -6.24
N ARG A 26 -8.94 5.62 -5.65
CA ARG A 26 -8.76 4.99 -4.35
C ARG A 26 -7.75 5.78 -3.53
N SER A 27 -7.81 5.65 -2.21
CA SER A 27 -6.85 6.26 -1.30
C SER A 27 -5.42 5.78 -1.61
N LEU A 28 -4.48 6.72 -1.72
CA LEU A 28 -3.07 6.44 -1.98
C LEU A 28 -2.45 5.64 -0.84
N LEU A 29 -2.83 5.94 0.40
CA LEU A 29 -2.41 5.21 1.59
C LEU A 29 -2.88 3.75 1.55
N SER A 30 -4.12 3.52 1.15
CA SER A 30 -4.69 2.18 1.09
C SER A 30 -4.03 1.33 0.00
N MET A 31 -3.66 1.94 -1.14
CA MET A 31 -2.84 1.28 -2.18
C MET A 31 -1.39 1.03 -1.71
N PHE A 32 -0.80 1.94 -0.95
CA PHE A 32 0.51 1.74 -0.33
C PHE A 32 0.51 0.55 0.64
N LYS A 33 -0.51 0.43 1.50
CA LYS A 33 -0.69 -0.71 2.40
C LYS A 33 -0.83 -2.04 1.64
N ALA A 34 -1.45 -2.04 0.46
CA ALA A 34 -1.51 -3.23 -0.39
C ALA A 34 -0.14 -3.60 -0.99
N GLU A 35 0.68 -2.63 -1.41
CA GLU A 35 2.06 -2.90 -1.85
C GLU A 35 2.95 -3.38 -0.69
N LEU A 36 2.76 -2.85 0.51
CA LEU A 36 3.40 -3.33 1.73
C LEU A 36 3.04 -4.79 1.99
N THR A 37 1.76 -5.12 1.96
CA THR A 37 1.24 -6.49 2.12
C THR A 37 1.90 -7.43 1.12
N LYS A 38 1.99 -7.00 -0.15
CA LYS A 38 2.64 -7.78 -1.21
C LYS A 38 4.11 -8.05 -0.88
N ARG A 39 4.85 -7.01 -0.47
CA ARG A 39 6.30 -7.09 -0.25
C ARG A 39 6.65 -7.86 1.02
N LEU A 40 5.98 -7.57 2.13
CA LEU A 40 6.23 -8.21 3.42
C LEU A 40 5.70 -9.64 3.46
N GLY A 41 4.58 -9.91 2.78
CA GLY A 41 4.03 -11.26 2.63
C GLY A 41 4.72 -12.12 1.58
N GLY A 42 5.83 -11.68 0.99
CA GLY A 42 6.56 -12.46 -0.02
C GLY A 42 5.72 -12.80 -1.26
N VAL A 43 4.68 -12.01 -1.55
CA VAL A 43 3.76 -12.26 -2.66
C VAL A 43 4.38 -11.72 -3.94
N GLU A 44 4.75 -12.60 -4.86
CA GLU A 44 5.41 -12.21 -6.11
C GLU A 44 4.42 -11.59 -7.11
N LEU A 45 3.22 -12.15 -7.23
CA LEU A 45 2.27 -11.76 -8.27
C LEU A 45 1.08 -10.95 -7.73
N TYR A 46 0.70 -9.88 -8.43
CA TYR A 46 -0.52 -9.11 -8.08
C TYR A 46 -1.80 -9.95 -8.10
N ARG A 47 -1.84 -11.03 -8.89
CA ARG A 47 -3.00 -11.95 -8.91
C ARG A 47 -3.14 -12.70 -7.59
N GLU A 48 -2.03 -13.05 -6.96
CA GLU A 48 -2.02 -13.73 -5.66
C GLU A 48 -2.44 -12.75 -4.57
N LEU A 49 -1.89 -11.53 -4.60
CA LEU A 49 -2.33 -10.45 -3.71
C LEU A 49 -3.84 -10.19 -3.83
N TYR A 50 -4.37 -10.12 -5.05
CA TYR A 50 -5.80 -9.93 -5.28
C TYR A 50 -6.63 -11.05 -4.63
N ARG A 51 -6.20 -12.31 -4.73
CA ARG A 51 -6.88 -13.45 -4.11
C ARG A 51 -6.80 -13.42 -2.59
N LEU A 52 -5.63 -13.09 -2.04
CA LEU A 52 -5.45 -12.93 -0.59
C LEU A 52 -6.40 -11.86 -0.05
N LEU A 53 -6.39 -10.66 -0.65
CA LEU A 53 -7.31 -9.57 -0.31
C LEU A 53 -8.78 -9.87 -0.65
N GLN A 54 -9.11 -11.01 -1.25
CA GLN A 54 -10.49 -11.42 -1.47
C GLN A 54 -10.99 -12.39 -0.40
N ILE A 55 -10.09 -13.16 0.20
CA ILE A 55 -10.41 -14.24 1.15
C ILE A 55 -10.17 -13.80 2.59
N ASP A 56 -9.16 -12.96 2.79
CA ASP A 56 -8.68 -12.54 4.10
C ASP A 56 -9.26 -11.18 4.49
N GLU A 57 -10.28 -11.19 5.35
CA GLU A 57 -10.95 -9.97 5.83
C GLU A 57 -10.05 -9.10 6.71
N VAL A 58 -9.03 -9.68 7.35
CA VAL A 58 -8.07 -8.91 8.17
C VAL A 58 -7.15 -8.11 7.25
N LEU A 59 -6.57 -8.74 6.23
CA LEU A 59 -5.76 -8.06 5.22
C LEU A 59 -6.57 -7.02 4.44
N ARG A 60 -7.85 -7.29 4.17
CA ARG A 60 -8.77 -6.30 3.59
C ARG A 60 -8.93 -5.07 4.48
N GLY A 61 -9.20 -5.29 5.77
CA GLY A 61 -9.32 -4.21 6.75
C GLY A 61 -8.04 -3.39 6.86
N LEU A 62 -6.88 -4.05 6.89
CA LEU A 62 -5.57 -3.40 6.91
C LEU A 62 -5.33 -2.55 5.66
N CYS A 63 -5.72 -3.04 4.48
CA CYS A 63 -5.68 -2.30 3.22
C CYS A 63 -6.85 -1.32 3.02
N GLU A 64 -7.69 -1.11 4.05
CA GLU A 64 -8.86 -0.23 4.05
C GLU A 64 -9.84 -0.52 2.90
N ILE A 65 -9.93 -1.77 2.46
CA ILE A 65 -10.84 -2.22 1.41
C ILE A 65 -12.18 -2.54 2.09
N LYS A 66 -13.23 -1.79 1.76
CA LYS A 66 -14.56 -2.01 2.37
C LYS A 66 -15.15 -3.33 1.91
N HIS A 67 -16.05 -3.94 2.68
CA HIS A 67 -16.62 -5.26 2.37
C HIS A 67 -17.29 -5.33 0.98
N TRP A 68 -17.87 -4.23 0.48
CA TRP A 68 -18.48 -4.16 -0.85
C TRP A 68 -17.49 -3.82 -1.98
N GLU A 69 -16.23 -3.51 -1.64
CA GLU A 69 -15.22 -3.10 -2.60
C GLU A 69 -14.40 -4.29 -3.10
N LYS A 70 -14.22 -4.35 -4.42
CA LYS A 70 -13.26 -5.30 -5.00
C LYS A 70 -11.83 -4.91 -4.58
N PRO A 71 -10.94 -5.89 -4.37
CA PRO A 71 -9.52 -5.62 -4.18
C PRO A 71 -8.91 -4.84 -5.34
N TYR A 72 -7.75 -4.22 -5.09
CA TYR A 72 -7.06 -3.45 -6.11
C TYR A 72 -6.67 -4.33 -7.29
N GLY A 73 -7.06 -3.92 -8.50
CA GLY A 73 -6.66 -4.60 -9.72
C GLY A 73 -5.16 -4.48 -9.97
N ARG A 74 -4.61 -5.42 -10.76
CA ARG A 74 -3.20 -5.40 -11.17
C ARG A 74 -2.80 -4.06 -11.81
N SER A 75 -3.61 -3.53 -12.71
CA SER A 75 -3.31 -2.27 -13.40
C SER A 75 -3.25 -1.11 -12.41
N THR A 76 -4.19 -1.03 -11.48
CA THR A 76 -4.23 0.02 -10.46
C THR A 76 -2.97 0.06 -9.60
N LEU A 77 -2.53 -1.10 -9.09
CA LEU A 77 -1.31 -1.16 -8.27
C LEU A 77 -0.03 -0.96 -9.10
N ALA A 78 0.02 -1.49 -10.33
CA ALA A 78 1.14 -1.28 -11.22
C ALA A 78 1.32 0.20 -11.60
N GLU A 79 0.23 0.90 -11.96
CA GLU A 79 0.23 2.34 -12.22
C GLU A 79 0.63 3.13 -10.98
N PHE A 80 0.14 2.71 -9.81
CA PHE A 80 0.53 3.32 -8.55
C PHE A 80 2.03 3.25 -8.32
N ARG A 81 2.59 2.05 -8.43
CA ARG A 81 4.03 1.81 -8.25
C ARG A 81 4.86 2.57 -9.29
N GLN A 82 4.39 2.63 -10.53
CA GLN A 82 5.04 3.39 -11.59
C GLN A 82 5.08 4.89 -11.31
N ARG A 83 3.97 5.48 -10.84
CA ARG A 83 3.88 6.91 -10.53
C ARG A 83 4.73 7.31 -9.32
N VAL A 84 4.73 6.49 -8.28
CA VAL A 84 5.57 6.74 -7.10
C VAL A 84 7.05 6.64 -7.48
N GLY A 85 7.39 5.61 -8.27
CA GLY A 85 8.75 5.31 -8.69
C GLY A 85 9.53 4.52 -7.62
N PRO A 86 10.50 3.69 -8.03
CA PRO A 86 11.17 2.75 -7.13
C PRO A 86 11.95 3.46 -6.01
N GLU A 87 12.70 4.52 -6.32
CA GLU A 87 13.53 5.23 -5.34
C GLU A 87 12.71 5.84 -4.20
N ARG A 88 11.59 6.50 -4.54
CA ARG A 88 10.69 7.09 -3.54
C ARG A 88 9.99 6.00 -2.75
N PHE A 89 9.58 4.92 -3.41
CA PHE A 89 8.97 3.80 -2.74
C PHE A 89 9.93 3.19 -1.70
N GLU A 90 11.19 2.94 -2.05
CA GLU A 90 12.21 2.47 -1.09
C GLU A 90 12.44 3.48 0.04
N ARG A 91 12.45 4.79 -0.24
CA ARG A 91 12.62 5.81 0.79
C ARG A 91 11.44 5.84 1.78
N ILE A 92 10.22 5.70 1.30
CA ILE A 92 9.02 5.59 2.14
C ILE A 92 9.12 4.32 2.99
N MET A 93 9.48 3.18 2.37
CA MET A 93 9.67 1.90 3.07
C MET A 93 10.73 1.99 4.17
N ALA A 94 11.89 2.57 3.88
CA ALA A 94 12.98 2.73 4.83
C ALA A 94 12.60 3.64 6.00
N ALA A 95 11.85 4.71 5.74
CA ALA A 95 11.32 5.58 6.79
C ALA A 95 10.30 4.84 7.67
N PHE A 96 9.50 3.95 7.08
CA PHE A 96 8.52 3.14 7.79
C PHE A 96 9.21 2.07 8.66
N THR A 97 10.19 1.33 8.12
CA THR A 97 10.92 0.27 8.85
C THR A 97 11.86 0.79 9.94
N CYS A 98 12.34 2.04 9.85
CA CYS A 98 13.22 2.63 10.86
C CYS A 98 12.48 3.20 12.09
N PHE A 99 11.16 3.42 12.01
CA PHE A 99 10.38 4.02 13.12
C PHE A 99 9.24 3.11 13.63
N ALA A 100 8.74 2.16 12.84
CA ALA A 100 7.54 1.37 13.15
C ALA A 100 7.78 0.03 13.88
N ALA A 101 8.79 -0.07 14.76
CA ALA A 101 9.02 -1.30 15.54
C ALA A 101 7.85 -1.70 16.50
N ALA A 102 6.85 -0.83 16.71
CA ALA A 102 5.77 -1.06 17.67
C ALA A 102 4.42 -1.51 17.05
N ALA A 103 4.12 -1.15 15.80
CA ALA A 103 2.88 -1.55 15.11
C ALA A 103 3.09 -2.76 14.17
N GLU A 104 4.34 -2.99 13.76
CA GLU A 104 4.75 -4.12 12.92
C GLU A 104 4.53 -5.48 13.59
N LEU A 105 4.53 -5.60 14.93
CA LEU A 105 4.31 -6.90 15.56
C LEU A 105 2.94 -7.51 15.20
N ALA A 106 1.89 -6.71 15.04
CA ALA A 106 0.58 -7.25 14.68
C ALA A 106 0.49 -7.64 13.19
N PHE A 107 1.06 -6.83 12.29
CA PHE A 107 1.02 -7.09 10.84
C PHE A 107 2.03 -8.16 10.41
N CYS A 108 3.25 -8.10 10.94
CA CYS A 108 4.28 -9.11 10.70
C CYS A 108 3.98 -10.43 11.40
N ASN A 109 3.43 -10.45 12.64
CA ASN A 109 2.99 -11.74 13.23
C ASN A 109 1.82 -12.32 12.43
N TYR A 110 0.88 -11.50 11.95
CA TYR A 110 -0.24 -11.99 11.12
C TYR A 110 0.21 -12.60 9.78
N ILE A 111 1.30 -12.09 9.20
CA ILE A 111 1.85 -12.56 7.93
C ILE A 111 2.83 -13.74 8.10
N LEU A 112 3.48 -13.87 9.27
CA LEU A 112 4.51 -14.89 9.57
C LEU A 112 4.01 -16.10 10.39
N GLU A 113 2.75 -16.10 10.85
CA GLU A 113 2.08 -17.25 11.49
C GLU A 113 1.28 -18.14 10.51
#